data_AF-A0A1A3N3Q1-F1
#
_entry.id   AF-A0A1A3N3Q1-F1
#
_cell.length_a   1.000
_cell.length_b   1.000
_cell.length_c   1.000
_cell.angle_alpha   90.00
_cell.angle_beta   90.00
_cell.angle_gamma   90.00
#
_symmetry.space_group_name_H-M   'P 1'
#
loop_
_entity.id
_entity.type
_entity.pdbx_description
1 polymer ?
#
loop_
_entity_poly.entity_id
_entity_poly.type
_entity_poly.pdbx_seq_one_letter_code
_entity_poly.pdbx_strand_id
1 'polypeptide(L)'
;MQNAFVPSATPVPGQSFADYYPEVAAQWHPTRNGDLKPTHVKAGSNKRVWWQCVEGHEWSVRPADRRRGEQCPECAERQRHVAKATPKPGRSLGDLFPEVAKEWHPTKNLTVTAFDVNPGSKQRRWWRCADCGHEWQTDPDHRTRGGRRCSKCAYRSISVSKAVPKPGESLAEKAPALAAEWHPDKNGALTPFDVRPRGRASVWWRCKFGHEWKAMVAPRAVGIGCPKCSIIGTSERQTRLECELAAAGLPVVQDHPPIPVEGRRPVRADIVMPSLHCIVEYDGSYYHAKKVRADRAQSAALEAAGWLVVRIREQPLPSIGGLEVVVTPTESIKSVAVKTLQLLARAGYSARHLARYVEDKGLWGTDAAATALYKHRAVSLATENPDLAAEFHPTKNADITAGQVHPGSNTTFWWKCGACGHEWQQKVSIRARGHGCPPCGVERRVRLRALPTPGNSFADLFPEVAKQWHPTRNDLGPDEVAAASGKVVWWRCANGHEWQAKVVVRRVHGRCRQCPPSEGGSLRRRRVGRGPATS
;
A
#
# COMPACT_ATOMS: atom_id res chain seq x y z
N MET A 1 107.73 52.55 -14.38
CA MET A 1 107.26 51.91 -13.15
C MET A 1 105.78 51.60 -13.29
N GLN A 2 105.42 50.32 -13.40
CA GLN A 2 104.12 49.78 -12.99
C GLN A 2 104.31 48.26 -12.89
N ASN A 3 104.32 47.77 -11.65
CA ASN A 3 104.52 46.38 -11.27
C ASN A 3 103.31 45.54 -11.72
N ALA A 4 103.56 44.52 -12.53
CA ALA A 4 102.61 43.46 -12.83
C ALA A 4 102.60 42.47 -11.65
N PHE A 5 101.49 42.43 -10.90
CA PHE A 5 101.25 41.42 -9.87
C PHE A 5 100.60 40.20 -10.53
N VAL A 6 101.33 39.09 -10.62
CA VAL A 6 100.82 37.79 -11.02
C VAL A 6 100.46 37.00 -9.76
N PRO A 7 99.18 36.77 -9.42
CA PRO A 7 98.84 35.89 -8.31
C PRO A 7 98.92 34.43 -8.80
N SER A 8 99.88 33.69 -8.27
CA SER A 8 99.98 32.24 -8.40
C SER A 8 98.68 31.57 -7.93
N ALA A 9 97.92 31.02 -8.89
CA ALA A 9 96.64 30.36 -8.65
C ALA A 9 96.78 28.93 -8.10
N THR A 10 98.01 28.42 -7.94
CA THR A 10 98.28 27.06 -7.48
C THR A 10 98.44 27.04 -5.95
N PRO A 11 97.75 26.15 -5.21
CA PRO A 11 98.02 25.92 -3.79
C PRO A 11 99.48 25.47 -3.57
N VAL A 12 100.05 25.82 -2.41
CA VAL A 12 101.33 25.24 -1.96
C VAL A 12 101.13 23.71 -1.82
N PRO A 13 102.12 22.87 -2.18
CA PRO A 13 102.02 21.42 -1.98
C PRO A 13 101.56 21.09 -0.54
N GLY A 14 100.53 20.25 -0.41
CA GLY A 14 99.91 19.90 0.88
C GLY A 14 98.84 20.86 1.40
N GLN A 15 98.48 21.92 0.65
CA GLN A 15 97.46 22.90 1.06
C GLN A 15 96.33 23.07 0.02
N SER A 16 96.12 22.05 -0.82
CA SER A 16 95.04 22.03 -1.79
C SER A 16 93.69 21.70 -1.14
N PHE A 17 92.60 21.84 -1.91
CA PHE A 17 91.27 21.44 -1.47
C PHE A 17 91.23 19.94 -1.17
N ALA A 18 91.92 19.12 -1.98
CA ALA A 18 91.99 17.68 -1.78
C ALA A 18 92.68 17.31 -0.47
N ASP A 19 93.74 18.02 -0.11
CA ASP A 19 94.54 17.75 1.07
C ASP A 19 93.75 18.03 2.36
N TYR A 20 92.98 19.12 2.38
CA TYR A 20 92.20 19.51 3.56
C TYR A 20 90.82 18.84 3.65
N TYR A 21 90.21 18.49 2.52
CA TYR A 21 88.83 17.97 2.45
C TYR A 21 88.73 16.76 1.50
N PRO A 22 89.44 15.63 1.77
CA PRO A 22 89.53 14.51 0.85
C PRO A 22 88.15 13.88 0.54
N GLU A 23 87.27 13.75 1.52
CA GLU A 23 85.92 13.20 1.34
C GLU A 23 85.02 14.10 0.48
N VAL A 24 85.23 15.42 0.57
CA VAL A 24 84.48 16.40 -0.23
C VAL A 24 85.06 16.45 -1.64
N ALA A 25 86.38 16.35 -1.78
CA ALA A 25 87.09 16.27 -3.05
C ALA A 25 86.72 15.01 -3.84
N ALA A 26 86.34 13.91 -3.18
CA ALA A 26 85.78 12.72 -3.84
C ALA A 26 84.48 13.02 -4.61
N GLN A 27 83.78 14.10 -4.28
CA GLN A 27 82.58 14.57 -4.99
C GLN A 27 82.93 15.54 -6.13
N TRP A 28 84.19 15.71 -6.49
CA TRP A 28 84.57 16.53 -7.64
C TRP A 28 84.05 15.90 -8.92
N HIS A 29 83.44 16.69 -9.80
CA HIS A 29 82.87 16.14 -11.02
C HIS A 29 83.98 15.57 -11.93
N PRO A 30 83.83 14.34 -12.45
CA PRO A 30 84.89 13.65 -13.20
C PRO A 30 85.31 14.34 -14.51
N THR A 31 84.36 14.95 -15.25
CA THR A 31 84.64 15.53 -16.58
C THR A 31 84.33 17.03 -16.73
N ARG A 32 83.37 17.60 -15.97
CA ARG A 32 82.89 18.98 -16.20
C ARG A 32 83.81 20.10 -15.73
N ASN A 33 84.92 19.77 -15.07
CA ASN A 33 85.93 20.73 -14.64
C ASN A 33 87.14 20.82 -15.59
N GLY A 34 87.13 20.09 -16.72
CA GLY A 34 88.28 19.97 -17.61
C GLY A 34 89.50 19.43 -16.87
N ASP A 35 90.68 20.03 -17.10
CA ASP A 35 91.93 19.62 -16.43
C ASP A 35 92.06 20.11 -14.98
N LEU A 36 91.05 20.84 -14.46
CA LEU A 36 91.09 21.35 -13.10
C LEU A 36 90.79 20.23 -12.10
N LYS A 37 91.80 19.81 -11.36
CA LYS A 37 91.72 18.81 -10.29
C LYS A 37 91.52 19.47 -8.92
N PRO A 38 90.95 18.76 -7.92
CA PRO A 38 90.87 19.23 -6.55
C PRO A 38 92.22 19.65 -5.94
N THR A 39 93.32 19.03 -6.40
CA THR A 39 94.70 19.36 -5.98
C THR A 39 95.21 20.69 -6.54
N HIS A 40 94.58 21.23 -7.58
CA HIS A 40 94.97 22.49 -8.22
C HIS A 40 94.29 23.73 -7.59
N VAL A 41 93.43 23.54 -6.59
CA VAL A 41 92.56 24.60 -6.08
C VAL A 41 92.71 24.76 -4.57
N LYS A 42 92.83 26.00 -4.07
CA LYS A 42 92.85 26.30 -2.63
C LYS A 42 91.46 26.10 -2.01
N ALA A 43 91.42 25.70 -0.73
CA ALA A 43 90.18 25.51 0.03
C ALA A 43 89.22 26.72 0.01
N GLY A 44 89.79 27.93 0.08
CA GLY A 44 89.05 29.20 0.05
C GLY A 44 88.76 29.75 -1.36
N SER A 45 88.95 28.95 -2.42
CA SER A 45 88.76 29.42 -3.79
C SER A 45 87.31 29.84 -4.06
N ASN A 46 87.17 30.99 -4.70
CA ASN A 46 85.89 31.53 -5.16
C ASN A 46 85.51 31.09 -6.58
N LYS A 47 86.37 30.30 -7.25
CA LYS A 47 86.08 29.75 -8.58
C LYS A 47 84.99 28.69 -8.46
N ARG A 48 83.90 28.85 -9.22
CA ARG A 48 82.84 27.83 -9.30
C ARG A 48 83.36 26.62 -10.06
N VAL A 49 83.12 25.44 -9.49
CA VAL A 49 83.48 24.14 -10.05
C VAL A 49 82.27 23.22 -9.93
N TRP A 50 82.23 22.18 -10.75
CA TRP A 50 81.20 21.16 -10.76
C TRP A 50 81.50 20.06 -9.73
N TRP A 51 80.47 19.64 -9.03
CA TRP A 51 80.47 18.54 -8.07
C TRP A 51 79.44 17.50 -8.48
N GLN A 52 79.66 16.25 -8.10
CA GLN A 52 78.73 15.14 -8.26
C GLN A 52 78.69 14.35 -6.96
N CYS A 53 77.50 14.13 -6.39
CA CYS A 53 77.35 13.33 -5.18
C CYS A 53 77.23 11.83 -5.53
N VAL A 54 77.24 10.98 -4.50
CA VAL A 54 77.11 9.51 -4.66
C VAL A 54 75.80 9.08 -5.31
N GLU A 55 74.75 9.90 -5.20
CA GLU A 55 73.44 9.69 -5.85
C GLU A 55 73.43 10.15 -7.32
N GLY A 56 74.55 10.68 -7.82
CA GLY A 56 74.70 11.15 -9.21
C GLY A 56 74.23 12.59 -9.47
N HIS A 57 73.65 13.29 -8.49
CA HIS A 57 73.24 14.68 -8.69
C HIS A 57 74.46 15.57 -8.93
N GLU A 58 74.35 16.46 -9.92
CA GLU A 58 75.43 17.37 -10.31
C GLU A 58 75.06 18.81 -9.95
N TRP A 59 75.98 19.56 -9.35
CA TRP A 59 75.76 20.98 -9.07
C TRP A 59 77.06 21.78 -9.15
N SER A 60 76.94 23.07 -9.44
CA SER A 60 78.05 24.00 -9.46
C SER A 60 78.03 24.88 -8.21
N VAL A 61 79.15 24.91 -7.47
CA VAL A 61 79.33 25.77 -6.30
C VAL A 61 80.83 25.99 -6.03
N ARG A 62 81.19 26.99 -5.23
CA ARG A 62 82.59 27.29 -4.92
C ARG A 62 83.15 26.28 -3.91
N PRO A 63 84.43 25.88 -4.02
CA PRO A 63 85.12 25.12 -2.98
C PRO A 63 85.03 25.78 -1.60
N ALA A 64 85.09 27.11 -1.53
CA ALA A 64 84.92 27.87 -0.28
C ALA A 64 83.58 27.61 0.42
N ASP A 65 82.50 27.35 -0.32
CA ASP A 65 81.16 27.12 0.23
C ASP A 65 80.99 25.66 0.68
N ARG A 66 81.58 24.72 -0.08
CA ARG A 66 81.67 23.30 0.29
C ARG A 66 82.40 23.10 1.61
N ARG A 67 83.49 23.84 1.83
CA ARG A 67 84.18 23.92 3.13
C ARG A 67 83.25 24.35 4.27
N ARG A 68 82.30 25.26 4.01
CA ARG A 68 81.34 25.75 5.03
C ARG A 68 80.16 24.79 5.25
N GLY A 69 80.20 23.59 4.66
CA GLY A 69 79.22 22.54 4.86
C GLY A 69 78.07 22.56 3.85
N GLU A 70 78.15 23.34 2.76
CA GLU A 70 77.14 23.29 1.70
C GLU A 70 77.15 21.91 1.02
N GLN A 71 76.02 21.22 1.04
CA GLN A 71 75.87 19.87 0.48
C GLN A 71 75.19 19.90 -0.90
N CYS A 72 75.02 18.73 -1.50
CA CYS A 72 74.17 18.56 -2.68
C CYS A 72 72.76 19.13 -2.39
N PRO A 73 72.25 20.09 -3.19
CA PRO A 73 70.96 20.73 -2.95
C PRO A 73 69.79 19.75 -2.92
N GLU A 74 69.78 18.78 -3.85
CA GLU A 74 68.72 17.77 -3.94
C GLU A 74 68.72 16.81 -2.74
N CYS A 75 69.90 16.32 -2.33
CA CYS A 75 70.00 15.48 -1.13
C CYS A 75 69.62 16.25 0.13
N ALA A 76 70.04 17.51 0.25
CA ALA A 76 69.69 18.36 1.39
C ALA A 76 68.19 18.66 1.44
N GLU A 77 67.54 18.89 0.30
CA GLU A 77 66.10 19.05 0.21
C GLU A 77 65.35 17.77 0.60
N ARG A 78 65.79 16.62 0.07
CA ARG A 78 65.26 15.30 0.44
C ARG A 78 65.36 15.06 1.94
N GLN A 79 66.51 15.34 2.56
CA GLN A 79 66.70 15.23 4.01
C GLN A 79 65.78 16.17 4.80
N ARG A 80 65.62 17.43 4.36
CA ARG A 80 64.67 18.38 4.98
C ARG A 80 63.23 17.89 4.90
N HIS A 81 62.83 17.27 3.79
CA HIS A 81 61.49 16.70 3.63
C HIS A 81 61.28 15.52 4.58
N VAL A 82 62.25 14.61 4.70
CA VAL A 82 62.21 13.50 5.67
C VAL A 82 62.12 14.03 7.10
N ALA A 83 62.96 14.98 7.48
CA ALA A 83 62.96 15.57 8.82
C ALA A 83 61.64 16.27 9.16
N LYS A 84 61.01 16.95 8.19
CA LYS A 84 59.67 17.57 8.36
C LYS A 84 58.54 16.54 8.42
N ALA A 85 58.65 15.43 7.67
CA ALA A 85 57.65 14.38 7.65
C ALA A 85 57.70 13.50 8.91
N THR A 86 58.89 13.37 9.52
CA THR A 86 59.13 12.57 10.72
C THR A 86 58.60 13.31 11.97
N PRO A 87 57.81 12.66 12.83
CA PRO A 87 57.37 13.26 14.08
C PRO A 87 58.53 13.51 15.04
N LYS A 88 58.46 14.60 15.80
CA LYS A 88 59.33 14.77 16.98
C LYS A 88 58.91 13.76 18.06
N PRO A 89 59.83 13.34 18.95
CA PRO A 89 59.49 12.47 20.08
C PRO A 89 58.28 13.02 20.87
N GLY A 90 57.28 12.17 21.14
CA GLY A 90 56.05 12.53 21.85
C GLY A 90 55.07 13.42 21.06
N ARG A 91 55.28 13.58 19.75
CA ARG A 91 54.43 14.43 18.88
C ARG A 91 53.80 13.66 17.71
N SER A 92 53.90 12.33 17.71
CA SER A 92 53.26 11.51 16.68
C SER A 92 51.73 11.52 16.81
N LEU A 93 51.04 11.01 15.78
CA LEU A 93 49.60 10.80 15.84
C LEU A 93 49.23 9.81 16.94
N GLY A 94 50.02 8.75 17.12
CA GLY A 94 49.85 7.78 18.21
C GLY A 94 49.95 8.42 19.59
N ASP A 95 50.90 9.34 19.79
CA ASP A 95 51.12 10.00 21.08
C ASP A 95 50.02 11.02 21.41
N LEU A 96 49.67 11.86 20.44
CA LEU A 96 48.77 13.00 20.68
C LEU A 96 47.29 12.65 20.53
N PHE A 97 46.95 11.58 19.80
CA PHE A 97 45.57 11.21 19.48
C PHE A 97 45.33 9.69 19.62
N PRO A 98 45.45 9.11 20.83
CA PRO A 98 45.36 7.66 21.04
C PRO A 98 44.03 7.05 20.58
N GLU A 99 42.89 7.75 20.78
CA GLU A 99 41.58 7.27 20.30
C GLU A 99 41.49 7.23 18.77
N VAL A 100 42.17 8.13 18.08
CA VAL A 100 42.25 8.13 16.62
C VAL A 100 43.18 7.00 16.16
N ALA A 101 44.29 6.79 16.86
CA ALA A 101 45.25 5.72 16.60
C ALA A 101 44.64 4.31 16.74
N LYS A 102 43.67 4.11 17.66
CA LYS A 102 42.89 2.85 17.75
C LYS A 102 42.13 2.51 16.48
N GLU A 103 41.76 3.53 15.68
CA GLU A 103 41.11 3.33 14.38
C GLU A 103 42.12 3.18 13.23
N TRP A 104 43.44 3.12 13.50
CA TRP A 104 44.44 2.84 12.47
C TRP A 104 44.23 1.43 11.91
N HIS A 105 44.25 1.29 10.59
CA HIS A 105 44.00 -0.02 10.00
C HIS A 105 45.18 -0.99 10.30
N PRO A 106 44.91 -2.23 10.78
CA PRO A 106 45.96 -3.14 11.27
C PRO A 106 46.94 -3.62 10.19
N THR A 107 46.50 -3.79 8.94
CA THR A 107 47.35 -4.36 7.87
C THR A 107 47.53 -3.49 6.61
N LYS A 108 46.59 -2.60 6.28
CA LYS A 108 46.59 -1.82 5.02
C LYS A 108 47.55 -0.62 4.99
N ASN A 109 48.19 -0.30 6.11
CA ASN A 109 49.24 0.72 6.15
C ASN A 109 50.66 0.12 6.13
N LEU A 110 50.77 -1.19 5.81
CA LEU A 110 52.04 -1.91 5.74
C LEU A 110 52.83 -1.76 7.04
N THR A 111 54.07 -1.29 6.97
CA THR A 111 54.96 -1.09 8.13
C THR A 111 54.75 0.24 8.85
N VAL A 112 53.93 1.15 8.30
CA VAL A 112 53.73 2.48 8.88
C VAL A 112 52.68 2.42 9.97
N THR A 113 53.08 2.79 11.18
CA THR A 113 52.21 2.88 12.35
C THR A 113 51.73 4.31 12.59
N ALA A 114 50.75 4.46 13.49
CA ALA A 114 50.32 5.77 13.96
C ALA A 114 51.44 6.58 14.66
N PHE A 115 52.49 5.91 15.14
CA PHE A 115 53.62 6.54 15.83
C PHE A 115 54.67 7.10 14.87
N ASP A 116 54.62 6.69 13.60
CA ASP A 116 55.56 7.16 12.55
C ASP A 116 55.05 8.41 11.82
N VAL A 117 53.85 8.90 12.15
CA VAL A 117 53.13 9.89 11.33
C VAL A 117 52.76 11.12 12.13
N ASN A 118 53.04 12.30 11.56
CA ASN A 118 52.62 13.57 12.15
C ASN A 118 51.09 13.73 12.06
N PRO A 119 50.39 14.23 13.11
CA PRO A 119 48.95 14.45 13.08
C PRO A 119 48.47 15.31 11.90
N GLY A 120 49.26 16.32 11.51
CA GLY A 120 48.96 17.21 10.40
C GLY A 120 49.34 16.67 9.02
N SER A 121 49.73 15.41 8.91
CA SER A 121 50.09 14.81 7.63
C SER A 121 48.89 14.81 6.67
N LYS A 122 49.15 15.21 5.43
CA LYS A 122 48.18 15.20 4.32
C LYS A 122 48.23 13.89 3.52
N GLN A 123 49.12 12.97 3.88
CA GLN A 123 49.21 11.69 3.20
C GLN A 123 48.10 10.76 3.68
N ARG A 124 47.29 10.26 2.74
CA ARG A 124 46.14 9.41 3.06
C ARG A 124 46.60 8.06 3.63
N ARG A 125 45.88 7.59 4.64
CA ARG A 125 46.10 6.32 5.35
C ARG A 125 44.79 5.58 5.50
N TRP A 126 44.87 4.28 5.68
CA TRP A 126 43.72 3.42 5.90
C TRP A 126 43.33 3.42 7.38
N TRP A 127 42.03 3.50 7.62
CA TRP A 127 41.41 3.51 8.94
C TRP A 127 40.33 2.43 8.99
N ARG A 128 40.03 1.92 10.19
CA ARG A 128 38.94 0.98 10.47
C ARG A 128 38.18 1.46 11.70
N CYS A 129 36.88 1.68 11.57
CA CYS A 129 36.04 2.26 12.62
C CYS A 129 35.84 1.21 13.71
N ALA A 130 36.03 1.61 14.97
CA ALA A 130 35.81 0.71 16.10
C ALA A 130 34.33 0.31 16.25
N ASP A 131 33.39 1.22 15.96
CA ASP A 131 31.95 0.99 16.18
C ASP A 131 31.29 0.11 15.12
N CYS A 132 31.66 0.29 13.85
CA CYS A 132 30.94 -0.34 12.73
C CYS A 132 31.85 -1.15 11.80
N GLY A 133 33.16 -1.20 12.06
CA GLY A 133 34.14 -1.91 11.24
C GLY A 133 34.34 -1.34 9.84
N HIS A 134 33.72 -0.19 9.50
CA HIS A 134 33.91 0.44 8.20
C HIS A 134 35.38 0.79 7.98
N GLU A 135 35.93 0.38 6.84
CA GLU A 135 37.27 0.75 6.43
C GLU A 135 37.23 1.88 5.41
N TRP A 136 38.05 2.91 5.59
CA TRP A 136 38.13 4.05 4.67
C TRP A 136 39.53 4.64 4.63
N GLN A 137 39.80 5.45 3.61
CA GLN A 137 41.08 6.11 3.43
C GLN A 137 40.95 7.63 3.54
N THR A 138 41.65 8.23 4.49
CA THR A 138 41.74 9.69 4.67
C THR A 138 43.08 10.08 5.27
N ASP A 139 43.45 11.35 5.20
CA ASP A 139 44.65 11.86 5.85
C ASP A 139 44.48 12.04 7.38
N PRO A 140 45.57 11.88 8.15
CA PRO A 140 45.66 12.19 9.58
C PRO A 140 45.13 13.57 10.00
N ASP A 141 45.36 14.61 9.18
CA ASP A 141 44.97 15.98 9.54
C ASP A 141 43.45 16.12 9.67
N HIS A 142 42.70 15.57 8.70
CA HIS A 142 41.23 15.53 8.76
C HIS A 142 40.68 14.76 9.97
N ARG A 143 41.43 13.77 10.45
CA ARG A 143 41.04 12.94 11.60
C ARG A 143 41.29 13.64 12.93
N THR A 144 42.35 14.46 13.00
CA THR A 144 42.82 15.08 14.25
C THR A 144 42.33 16.52 14.45
N ARG A 145 42.37 17.37 13.41
CA ARG A 145 41.84 18.76 13.50
C ARG A 145 40.34 18.87 13.27
N GLY A 146 39.78 17.99 12.43
CA GLY A 146 38.38 18.09 12.01
C GLY A 146 37.38 17.34 12.88
N GLY A 147 37.84 16.54 13.85
CA GLY A 147 36.98 15.66 14.67
C GLY A 147 36.11 14.70 13.84
N ARG A 148 36.45 14.47 12.56
CA ARG A 148 35.59 13.73 11.63
C ARG A 148 35.63 12.25 11.95
N ARG A 149 34.55 11.80 12.61
CA ARG A 149 34.26 10.39 12.88
C ARG A 149 33.96 9.63 11.59
N CYS A 150 33.84 8.31 11.68
CA CYS A 150 33.40 7.46 10.60
C CYS A 150 32.15 8.02 9.90
N SER A 151 32.24 8.23 8.58
CA SER A 151 31.17 8.83 7.76
C SER A 151 29.91 7.96 7.76
N LYS A 152 30.04 6.63 7.78
CA LYS A 152 28.90 5.71 7.89
C LYS A 152 28.18 5.85 9.23
N CYS A 153 28.91 5.93 10.35
CA CYS A 153 28.32 6.14 11.67
C CYS A 153 27.64 7.52 11.76
N ALA A 154 28.28 8.57 11.23
CA ALA A 154 27.69 9.91 11.19
C ALA A 154 26.40 9.93 10.36
N TYR A 155 26.41 9.35 9.16
CA TYR A 155 25.23 9.25 8.30
C TYR A 155 24.11 8.43 8.97
N ARG A 156 24.45 7.29 9.61
CA ARG A 156 23.49 6.48 10.35
C ARG A 156 22.84 7.27 11.49
N SER A 157 23.62 8.01 12.28
CA SER A 157 23.11 8.85 13.37
C SER A 157 22.18 9.96 12.84
N ILE A 158 22.56 10.63 11.74
CA ILE A 158 21.71 11.64 11.07
C ILE A 158 20.43 11.00 10.53
N SER A 159 20.52 9.79 9.97
CA SER A 159 19.36 9.07 9.44
C SER A 159 18.39 8.69 10.56
N VAL A 160 18.90 8.25 11.72
CA VAL A 160 18.08 7.94 12.90
C VAL A 160 17.42 9.20 13.44
N SER A 161 18.16 10.30 13.62
CA SER A 161 17.58 11.54 14.16
C SER A 161 16.52 12.14 13.23
N LYS A 162 16.66 11.99 11.90
CA LYS A 162 15.63 12.38 10.94
C LYS A 162 14.42 11.45 10.91
N ALA A 163 14.60 10.18 11.25
CA ALA A 163 13.51 9.20 11.26
C ALA A 163 12.56 9.44 12.43
N VAL A 164 13.08 9.86 13.59
CA VAL A 164 12.29 10.17 14.79
C VAL A 164 11.35 11.36 14.49
N PRO A 165 10.03 11.25 14.73
CA PRO A 165 9.10 12.36 14.64
C PRO A 165 9.43 13.46 15.65
N LYS A 166 9.31 14.73 15.25
CA LYS A 166 9.31 15.83 16.23
C LYS A 166 7.97 15.83 16.99
N PRO A 167 7.88 16.46 18.17
CA PRO A 167 6.59 16.68 18.85
C PRO A 167 5.56 17.27 17.88
N GLY A 168 4.37 16.69 17.85
CA GLY A 168 3.28 17.06 16.93
C GLY A 168 3.39 16.48 15.51
N GLU A 169 4.41 15.69 15.17
CA GLU A 169 4.56 15.10 13.82
C GLU A 169 4.30 13.59 13.77
N SER A 170 4.10 12.95 14.92
CA SER A 170 3.91 11.50 14.99
C SER A 170 2.56 11.06 14.40
N LEU A 171 2.45 9.77 14.08
CA LEU A 171 1.20 9.17 13.63
C LEU A 171 0.13 9.25 14.73
N ALA A 172 0.52 9.02 15.99
CA ALA A 172 -0.37 9.14 17.15
C ALA A 172 -1.04 10.52 17.21
N GLU A 173 -0.26 11.59 17.02
CA GLU A 173 -0.74 12.97 17.15
C GLU A 173 -1.49 13.45 15.90
N LYS A 174 -1.00 13.12 14.70
CA LYS A 174 -1.57 13.61 13.43
C LYS A 174 -2.74 12.77 12.92
N ALA A 175 -2.85 11.51 13.33
CA ALA A 175 -3.88 10.58 12.87
C ALA A 175 -4.30 9.59 13.98
N PRO A 176 -4.88 10.09 15.09
CA PRO A 176 -5.19 9.27 16.27
C PRO A 176 -6.13 8.09 15.96
N ALA A 177 -7.12 8.27 15.07
CA ALA A 177 -8.01 7.21 14.64
C ALA A 177 -7.29 6.08 13.90
N LEU A 178 -6.26 6.41 13.11
CA LEU A 178 -5.42 5.41 12.43
C LEU A 178 -4.45 4.75 13.42
N ALA A 179 -3.90 5.52 14.36
CA ALA A 179 -3.05 4.99 15.43
C ALA A 179 -3.80 3.98 16.32
N ALA A 180 -5.11 4.14 16.51
CA ALA A 180 -5.95 3.15 17.19
C ALA A 180 -6.05 1.80 16.45
N GLU A 181 -5.73 1.75 15.15
CA GLU A 181 -5.62 0.50 14.39
C GLU A 181 -4.21 -0.12 14.46
N TRP A 182 -3.28 0.43 15.25
CA TRP A 182 -1.97 -0.16 15.47
C TRP A 182 -2.12 -1.51 16.16
N HIS A 183 -1.41 -2.53 15.67
CA HIS A 183 -1.45 -3.83 16.32
C HIS A 183 -0.78 -3.76 17.70
N PRO A 184 -1.39 -4.27 18.79
CA PRO A 184 -0.83 -4.15 20.13
C PRO A 184 0.54 -4.81 20.29
N ASP A 185 0.71 -6.04 19.78
CA ASP A 185 1.90 -6.85 20.15
C ASP A 185 2.86 -7.15 18.99
N LYS A 186 2.42 -7.07 17.72
CA LYS A 186 3.22 -7.53 16.56
C LYS A 186 4.23 -6.52 16.03
N ASN A 187 4.30 -5.32 16.61
CA ASN A 187 5.22 -4.25 16.21
C ASN A 187 6.45 -4.13 17.12
N GLY A 188 6.60 -5.02 18.11
CA GLY A 188 7.70 -4.97 19.07
C GLY A 188 7.70 -3.65 19.83
N ALA A 189 8.87 -3.01 19.95
CA ALA A 189 9.02 -1.72 20.63
C ALA A 189 8.52 -0.51 19.81
N LEU A 190 8.15 -0.68 18.54
CA LEU A 190 7.74 0.43 17.69
C LEU A 190 6.29 0.84 18.00
N THR A 191 6.11 2.11 18.37
CA THR A 191 4.81 2.68 18.70
C THR A 191 4.35 3.68 17.62
N PRO A 192 3.06 4.06 17.62
CA PRO A 192 2.57 5.16 16.78
C PRO A 192 3.27 6.52 17.02
N PHE A 193 3.97 6.70 18.15
CA PHE A 193 4.73 7.92 18.45
C PHE A 193 6.10 7.95 17.72
N ASP A 194 6.60 6.79 17.29
CA ASP A 194 7.93 6.65 16.68
C ASP A 194 7.92 6.80 15.16
N VAL A 195 6.74 6.94 14.55
CA VAL A 195 6.58 7.02 13.09
C VAL A 195 5.77 8.24 12.67
N ARG A 196 6.02 8.74 11.46
CA ARG A 196 5.25 9.83 10.85
C ARG A 196 4.15 9.25 9.96
N PRO A 197 3.01 9.94 9.73
CA PRO A 197 1.98 9.48 8.79
C PRO A 197 2.49 9.20 7.37
N ARG A 198 3.48 9.96 6.88
CA ARG A 198 4.14 9.74 5.57
C ARG A 198 5.34 8.78 5.63
N GLY A 199 5.53 8.10 6.76
CA GLY A 199 6.64 7.18 6.98
C GLY A 199 6.53 5.92 6.12
N ARG A 200 7.70 5.37 5.76
CA ARG A 200 7.80 4.12 4.99
C ARG A 200 7.88 2.86 5.86
N ALA A 201 7.70 3.00 7.18
CA ALA A 201 7.68 1.86 8.09
C ALA A 201 6.57 0.88 7.71
N SER A 202 6.90 -0.41 7.66
CA SER A 202 5.96 -1.50 7.42
C SER A 202 5.63 -2.16 8.76
N VAL A 203 4.38 -2.04 9.19
CA VAL A 203 3.91 -2.41 10.52
C VAL A 203 2.66 -3.27 10.42
N TRP A 204 2.40 -4.01 11.49
CA TRP A 204 1.16 -4.75 11.68
C TRP A 204 0.05 -3.82 12.14
N TRP A 205 -1.11 -4.00 11.53
CA TRP A 205 -2.35 -3.30 11.84
C TRP A 205 -3.37 -4.31 12.34
N ARG A 206 -4.26 -3.85 13.21
CA ARG A 206 -5.45 -4.56 13.62
C ARG A 206 -6.63 -3.60 13.60
N CYS A 207 -7.56 -3.83 12.68
CA CYS A 207 -8.79 -3.02 12.64
C CYS A 207 -9.72 -3.41 13.79
N LYS A 208 -10.76 -2.60 14.04
CA LYS A 208 -11.78 -2.87 15.08
C LYS A 208 -12.52 -4.21 14.96
N PHE A 209 -12.50 -4.87 13.80
CA PHE A 209 -13.08 -6.20 13.56
C PHE A 209 -12.10 -7.35 13.81
N GLY A 210 -10.90 -7.06 14.33
CA GLY A 210 -9.88 -8.07 14.59
C GLY A 210 -9.15 -8.57 13.35
N HIS A 211 -9.43 -8.05 12.15
CA HIS A 211 -8.57 -8.34 11.00
C HIS A 211 -7.17 -7.81 11.24
N GLU A 212 -6.19 -8.68 11.07
CA GLU A 212 -4.77 -8.34 11.17
C GLU A 212 -4.10 -8.45 9.81
N TRP A 213 -3.24 -7.47 9.49
CA TRP A 213 -2.44 -7.46 8.27
C TRP A 213 -1.21 -6.57 8.42
N LYS A 214 -0.22 -6.80 7.55
CA LYS A 214 0.99 -5.98 7.48
C LYS A 214 0.88 -4.99 6.33
N ALA A 215 1.14 -3.71 6.60
CA ALA A 215 1.10 -2.65 5.58
C ALA A 215 2.01 -1.47 5.94
N MET A 216 2.40 -0.69 4.94
CA MET A 216 3.17 0.55 5.13
C MET A 216 2.29 1.66 5.72
N VAL A 217 2.87 2.52 6.58
CA VAL A 217 2.16 3.65 7.21
C VAL A 217 1.68 4.69 6.19
N ALA A 218 2.53 5.11 5.25
CA ALA A 218 2.17 6.17 4.28
C ALA A 218 0.89 5.91 3.48
N PRO A 219 0.68 4.74 2.84
CA PRO A 219 -0.57 4.46 2.14
C PRO A 219 -1.80 4.42 3.06
N ARG A 220 -1.62 3.98 4.31
CA ARG A 220 -2.70 3.95 5.31
C ARG A 220 -3.15 5.35 5.70
N ALA A 221 -2.20 6.27 5.89
CA ALA A 221 -2.46 7.66 6.23
C ALA A 221 -3.20 8.45 5.13
N VAL A 222 -3.14 8.00 3.87
CA VAL A 222 -3.91 8.61 2.76
C VAL A 222 -5.25 7.91 2.50
N GLY A 223 -5.64 6.96 3.35
CA GLY A 223 -6.97 6.34 3.34
C GLY A 223 -7.02 4.89 2.88
N ILE A 224 -5.91 4.20 2.61
CA ILE A 224 -5.98 2.76 2.31
C ILE A 224 -6.37 1.99 3.58
N GLY A 225 -7.59 1.47 3.61
CA GLY A 225 -8.18 0.73 4.73
C GLY A 225 -7.65 -0.69 4.94
N CYS A 226 -8.29 -1.42 5.84
CA CYS A 226 -8.07 -2.86 6.02
C CYS A 226 -8.47 -3.61 4.73
N PRO A 227 -7.61 -4.48 4.17
CA PRO A 227 -7.92 -5.21 2.93
C PRO A 227 -9.03 -6.24 3.09
N LYS A 228 -9.30 -6.67 4.33
CA LYS A 228 -10.36 -7.64 4.67
C LYS A 228 -11.68 -6.95 5.06
N CYS A 229 -11.64 -5.68 5.44
CA CYS A 229 -12.84 -4.87 5.65
C CYS A 229 -13.34 -4.37 4.30
N SER A 230 -13.96 -5.25 3.53
CA SER A 230 -14.62 -4.86 2.30
C SER A 230 -15.82 -3.98 2.65
N ILE A 231 -15.80 -2.72 2.22
CA ILE A 231 -17.02 -1.91 2.11
C ILE A 231 -17.80 -2.55 0.96
N ILE A 232 -18.73 -3.44 1.28
CA ILE A 232 -19.49 -4.16 0.26
C ILE A 232 -20.66 -3.28 -0.16
N GLY A 233 -20.66 -2.85 -1.42
CA GLY A 233 -21.76 -2.11 -2.04
C GLY A 233 -21.46 -0.64 -2.35
N THR A 234 -20.40 -0.06 -1.77
CA THR A 234 -20.01 1.35 -1.98
C THR A 234 -18.48 1.46 -1.98
N SER A 235 -17.89 2.23 -2.90
CA SER A 235 -16.44 2.48 -2.93
C SER A 235 -16.04 3.51 -1.85
N GLU A 236 -14.89 3.33 -1.19
CA GLU A 236 -14.38 4.37 -0.28
C GLU A 236 -14.21 5.72 -1.00
N ARG A 237 -13.79 5.69 -2.27
CA ARG A 237 -13.63 6.89 -3.08
C ARG A 237 -14.98 7.54 -3.41
N GLN A 238 -16.02 6.74 -3.64
CA GLN A 238 -17.40 7.20 -3.84
C GLN A 238 -17.93 7.88 -2.57
N THR A 239 -17.86 7.24 -1.40
CA THR A 239 -18.33 7.83 -0.13
C THR A 239 -17.60 9.13 0.19
N ARG A 240 -16.28 9.17 0.00
CA ARG A 240 -15.50 10.40 0.25
C ARG A 240 -15.92 11.52 -0.70
N LEU A 241 -16.10 11.22 -1.98
CA LEU A 241 -16.58 12.19 -2.95
C LEU A 241 -17.98 12.69 -2.61
N GLU A 242 -18.91 11.78 -2.29
CA GLU A 242 -20.27 12.10 -1.88
C GLU A 242 -20.29 13.14 -0.74
N CYS A 243 -19.50 12.90 0.31
CA CYS A 243 -19.39 13.83 1.43
C CYS A 243 -18.76 15.17 1.05
N GLU A 244 -17.77 15.19 0.14
CA GLU A 244 -17.18 16.45 -0.35
C GLU A 244 -18.18 17.27 -1.18
N LEU A 245 -18.94 16.61 -2.06
CA LEU A 245 -19.98 17.27 -2.87
C LEU A 245 -21.07 17.87 -1.97
N ALA A 246 -21.51 17.11 -0.95
CA ALA A 246 -22.45 17.59 0.05
C ALA A 246 -21.88 18.78 0.83
N ALA A 247 -20.63 18.70 1.30
CA ALA A 247 -19.97 19.77 2.06
C ALA A 247 -19.74 21.04 1.22
N ALA A 248 -19.50 20.90 -0.08
CA ALA A 248 -19.44 22.02 -1.03
C ALA A 248 -20.81 22.68 -1.27
N GLY A 249 -21.90 22.07 -0.76
CA GLY A 249 -23.25 22.62 -0.77
C GLY A 249 -24.14 22.11 -1.89
N LEU A 250 -23.85 20.93 -2.46
CA LEU A 250 -24.80 20.21 -3.31
C LEU A 250 -25.82 19.45 -2.47
N PRO A 251 -27.09 19.31 -2.94
CA PRO A 251 -28.16 18.65 -2.20
C PRO A 251 -28.09 17.12 -2.35
N VAL A 252 -27.00 16.53 -1.90
CA VAL A 252 -26.76 15.08 -1.95
C VAL A 252 -27.64 14.37 -0.92
N VAL A 253 -28.28 13.28 -1.32
CA VAL A 253 -29.11 12.44 -0.44
C VAL A 253 -28.48 11.05 -0.31
N GLN A 254 -28.14 10.69 0.92
CA GLN A 254 -27.61 9.36 1.26
C GLN A 254 -28.70 8.30 1.16
N ASP A 255 -28.32 7.07 0.80
CA ASP A 255 -29.21 5.90 0.75
C ASP A 255 -30.47 6.06 -0.13
N HIS A 256 -30.38 6.89 -1.17
CA HIS A 256 -31.48 7.09 -2.11
C HIS A 256 -31.98 5.75 -2.70
N PRO A 257 -33.30 5.51 -2.79
CA PRO A 257 -33.83 4.28 -3.37
C PRO A 257 -33.43 4.14 -4.85
N PRO A 258 -33.39 2.90 -5.38
CA PRO A 258 -33.14 2.69 -6.80
C PRO A 258 -34.12 3.47 -7.68
N ILE A 259 -33.58 4.16 -8.69
CA ILE A 259 -34.32 5.01 -9.63
C ILE A 259 -35.10 4.11 -10.60
N PRO A 260 -36.44 4.22 -10.65
CA PRO A 260 -37.24 3.53 -11.65
C PRO A 260 -36.87 4.02 -13.06
N VAL A 261 -36.69 3.09 -13.99
CA VAL A 261 -36.36 3.36 -15.38
C VAL A 261 -37.11 2.37 -16.25
N GLU A 262 -37.51 2.80 -17.44
CA GLU A 262 -38.27 1.96 -18.36
C GLU A 262 -37.39 0.84 -18.95
N GLY A 263 -37.97 -0.33 -19.18
CA GLY A 263 -37.31 -1.44 -19.87
C GLY A 263 -36.16 -2.14 -19.12
N ARG A 264 -35.88 -1.78 -17.85
CA ARG A 264 -34.88 -2.46 -17.01
C ARG A 264 -35.23 -2.41 -15.53
N ARG A 265 -34.48 -3.18 -14.71
CA ARG A 265 -34.61 -3.12 -13.25
C ARG A 265 -34.23 -1.72 -12.74
N PRO A 266 -34.89 -1.23 -11.67
CA PRO A 266 -34.53 0.04 -11.03
C PRO A 266 -33.03 0.14 -10.76
N VAL A 267 -32.45 1.29 -11.07
CA VAL A 267 -31.01 1.51 -11.07
C VAL A 267 -30.59 2.14 -9.76
N ARG A 268 -29.64 1.51 -9.07
CA ARG A 268 -28.98 2.13 -7.93
C ARG A 268 -27.82 2.98 -8.45
N ALA A 269 -27.98 4.29 -8.38
CA ALA A 269 -26.93 5.26 -8.70
C ALA A 269 -26.00 5.47 -7.50
N ASP A 270 -24.75 5.88 -7.77
CA ASP A 270 -23.71 5.99 -6.75
C ASP A 270 -23.86 7.21 -5.84
N ILE A 271 -24.16 8.38 -6.41
CA ILE A 271 -24.43 9.63 -5.69
C ILE A 271 -25.67 10.25 -6.34
N VAL A 272 -26.66 10.62 -5.53
CA VAL A 272 -27.94 11.15 -6.02
C VAL A 272 -28.21 12.53 -5.42
N MET A 273 -28.59 13.46 -6.28
CA MET A 273 -29.05 14.81 -5.93
C MET A 273 -30.48 15.00 -6.46
N PRO A 274 -31.51 14.53 -5.74
CA PRO A 274 -32.87 14.44 -6.26
C PRO A 274 -33.46 15.79 -6.64
N SER A 275 -33.21 16.84 -5.84
CA SER A 275 -33.71 18.19 -6.12
C SER A 275 -33.10 18.83 -7.36
N LEU A 276 -31.98 18.27 -7.88
CA LEU A 276 -31.37 18.69 -9.14
C LEU A 276 -31.68 17.73 -10.29
N HIS A 277 -32.42 16.63 -10.04
CA HIS A 277 -32.54 15.51 -10.96
C HIS A 277 -31.19 15.06 -11.52
N CYS A 278 -30.15 15.05 -10.69
CA CYS A 278 -28.78 14.76 -11.09
C CYS A 278 -28.23 13.56 -10.32
N ILE A 279 -27.48 12.71 -11.04
CA ILE A 279 -26.68 11.64 -10.44
C ILE A 279 -25.20 11.77 -10.81
N VAL A 280 -24.34 11.21 -9.97
CA VAL A 280 -22.93 10.98 -10.28
C VAL A 280 -22.62 9.50 -10.12
N GLU A 281 -22.13 8.88 -11.19
CA GLU A 281 -21.64 7.49 -11.22
C GLU A 281 -20.12 7.48 -11.11
N TYR A 282 -19.56 6.58 -10.29
CA TYR A 282 -18.13 6.43 -10.10
C TYR A 282 -17.63 5.12 -10.75
N ASP A 283 -17.11 5.23 -11.96
CA ASP A 283 -16.65 4.08 -12.74
C ASP A 283 -15.21 3.72 -12.40
N GLY A 284 -15.05 2.83 -11.42
CA GLY A 284 -13.76 2.23 -11.11
C GLY A 284 -13.23 1.39 -12.27
N SER A 285 -11.97 1.63 -12.65
CA SER A 285 -11.31 1.00 -13.82
C SER A 285 -11.38 -0.53 -13.80
N TYR A 286 -11.19 -1.14 -12.63
CA TYR A 286 -11.27 -2.59 -12.42
C TYR A 286 -12.68 -3.16 -12.68
N TYR A 287 -13.74 -2.47 -12.21
CA TYR A 287 -15.11 -2.98 -12.27
C TYR A 287 -15.81 -2.71 -13.61
N HIS A 288 -15.37 -1.68 -14.33
CA HIS A 288 -16.00 -1.20 -15.57
C HIS A 288 -15.23 -1.52 -16.86
N ALA A 289 -14.03 -2.13 -16.77
CA ALA A 289 -13.17 -2.43 -17.92
C ALA A 289 -13.88 -3.14 -19.09
N LYS A 290 -14.89 -3.98 -18.81
CA LYS A 290 -15.64 -4.75 -19.81
C LYS A 290 -17.12 -4.37 -19.91
N LYS A 291 -17.51 -3.20 -19.37
CA LYS A 291 -18.92 -2.80 -19.22
C LYS A 291 -19.38 -1.65 -20.10
N VAL A 292 -18.54 -1.16 -21.04
CA VAL A 292 -18.86 0.00 -21.91
C VAL A 292 -20.28 0.00 -22.47
N ARG A 293 -20.74 -1.12 -23.05
CA ARG A 293 -22.11 -1.23 -23.60
C ARG A 293 -23.19 -1.12 -22.51
N ALA A 294 -22.97 -1.77 -21.37
CA ALA A 294 -23.89 -1.74 -20.24
C ALA A 294 -23.93 -0.36 -19.57
N ASP A 295 -22.78 0.30 -19.43
CA ASP A 295 -22.66 1.66 -18.88
C ASP A 295 -23.39 2.66 -19.78
N ARG A 296 -23.22 2.57 -21.12
CA ARG A 296 -23.96 3.39 -22.09
C ARG A 296 -25.47 3.17 -22.01
N ALA A 297 -25.91 1.92 -21.99
CA ALA A 297 -27.33 1.58 -21.84
C ALA A 297 -27.88 2.09 -20.50
N GLN A 298 -27.04 2.14 -19.47
CA GLN A 298 -27.42 2.67 -18.18
C GLN A 298 -27.60 4.17 -18.17
N SER A 299 -26.65 4.92 -18.72
CA SER A 299 -26.79 6.37 -18.88
C SER A 299 -28.03 6.72 -19.69
N ALA A 300 -28.23 6.08 -20.85
CA ALA A 300 -29.39 6.35 -21.71
C ALA A 300 -30.73 6.10 -21.01
N ALA A 301 -30.84 5.03 -20.21
CA ALA A 301 -32.08 4.73 -19.48
C ALA A 301 -32.35 5.73 -18.35
N LEU A 302 -31.32 6.26 -17.69
CA LEU A 302 -31.45 7.27 -16.63
C LEU A 302 -31.79 8.64 -17.24
N GLU A 303 -31.12 9.00 -18.34
CA GLU A 303 -31.40 10.21 -19.12
C GLU A 303 -32.84 10.20 -19.65
N ALA A 304 -33.31 9.07 -20.18
CA ALA A 304 -34.70 8.91 -20.61
C ALA A 304 -35.70 9.03 -19.45
N ALA A 305 -35.30 8.68 -18.23
CA ALA A 305 -36.09 8.89 -17.01
C ALA A 305 -35.97 10.32 -16.45
N GLY A 306 -35.35 11.24 -17.18
CA GLY A 306 -35.24 12.67 -16.83
C GLY A 306 -34.10 12.99 -15.86
N TRP A 307 -33.09 12.13 -15.75
CA TRP A 307 -31.93 12.38 -14.89
C TRP A 307 -30.72 12.89 -15.69
N LEU A 308 -30.06 13.92 -15.17
CA LEU A 308 -28.71 14.29 -15.60
C LEU A 308 -27.71 13.27 -15.08
N VAL A 309 -26.93 12.67 -15.99
CA VAL A 309 -25.94 11.64 -15.63
C VAL A 309 -24.53 12.19 -15.78
N VAL A 310 -23.82 12.30 -14.67
CA VAL A 310 -22.37 12.60 -14.65
C VAL A 310 -21.61 11.32 -14.36
N ARG A 311 -20.58 10.99 -15.15
CA ARG A 311 -19.73 9.81 -14.88
C ARG A 311 -18.29 10.21 -14.58
N ILE A 312 -17.77 9.70 -13.49
CA ILE A 312 -16.34 9.79 -13.15
C ILE A 312 -15.67 8.54 -13.69
N ARG A 313 -14.84 8.70 -14.72
CA ARG A 313 -14.21 7.60 -15.46
C ARG A 313 -12.74 7.48 -15.05
N GLU A 314 -12.39 6.40 -14.34
CA GLU A 314 -10.99 6.10 -14.05
C GLU A 314 -10.23 5.62 -15.31
N GLN A 315 -9.05 6.15 -15.56
CA GLN A 315 -8.16 5.63 -16.58
C GLN A 315 -7.80 4.16 -16.29
N PRO A 316 -7.71 3.29 -17.33
CA PRO A 316 -7.74 3.58 -18.76
C PRO A 316 -9.14 3.41 -19.42
N LEU A 317 -10.24 3.58 -18.68
CA LEU A 317 -11.57 3.40 -19.26
C LEU A 317 -11.82 4.38 -20.42
N PRO A 318 -12.37 3.91 -21.57
CA PRO A 318 -12.66 4.79 -22.69
C PRO A 318 -13.83 5.72 -22.36
N SER A 319 -13.88 6.89 -23.00
CA SER A 319 -15.04 7.77 -22.95
C SER A 319 -16.27 7.07 -23.52
N ILE A 320 -17.42 7.27 -22.87
CA ILE A 320 -18.73 6.81 -23.36
C ILE A 320 -19.64 7.96 -23.81
N GLY A 321 -19.16 9.20 -23.77
CA GLY A 321 -19.91 10.41 -24.11
C GLY A 321 -20.74 10.95 -22.94
N GLY A 322 -21.35 12.13 -23.13
CA GLY A 322 -22.10 12.83 -22.08
C GLY A 322 -21.19 13.65 -21.15
N LEU A 323 -21.65 13.87 -19.91
CA LEU A 323 -20.89 14.61 -18.90
C LEU A 323 -19.92 13.68 -18.17
N GLU A 324 -18.65 13.77 -18.50
CA GLU A 324 -17.60 12.90 -17.94
C GLU A 324 -16.48 13.67 -17.24
N VAL A 325 -16.00 13.13 -16.13
CA VAL A 325 -14.76 13.54 -15.47
C VAL A 325 -13.76 12.40 -15.56
N VAL A 326 -12.69 12.59 -16.33
CA VAL A 326 -11.61 11.59 -16.42
C VAL A 326 -10.61 11.79 -15.29
N VAL A 327 -10.32 10.72 -14.56
CA VAL A 327 -9.43 10.72 -13.39
C VAL A 327 -8.44 9.57 -13.44
N THR A 328 -7.29 9.72 -12.76
CA THR A 328 -6.40 8.57 -12.54
C THR A 328 -6.84 7.79 -11.29
N PRO A 329 -6.58 6.47 -11.19
CA PRO A 329 -6.93 5.69 -9.99
C PRO A 329 -6.30 6.22 -8.69
N THR A 330 -5.17 6.92 -8.79
CA THR A 330 -4.44 7.51 -7.67
C THR A 330 -4.76 8.99 -7.44
N GLU A 331 -5.65 9.58 -8.23
CA GLU A 331 -5.98 11.00 -8.11
C GLU A 331 -6.58 11.31 -6.73
N SER A 332 -6.27 12.48 -6.18
CA SER A 332 -6.76 12.87 -4.86
C SER A 332 -8.27 13.14 -4.90
N ILE A 333 -9.00 12.80 -3.83
CA ILE A 333 -10.44 13.08 -3.74
C ILE A 333 -10.74 14.56 -3.93
N LYS A 334 -9.87 15.45 -3.43
CA LYS A 334 -10.02 16.89 -3.62
C LYS A 334 -10.05 17.27 -5.10
N SER A 335 -9.11 16.73 -5.88
CA SER A 335 -9.04 16.99 -7.32
C SER A 335 -10.27 16.45 -8.05
N VAL A 336 -10.70 15.24 -7.71
CA VAL A 336 -11.93 14.65 -8.27
C VAL A 336 -13.16 15.51 -7.94
N ALA A 337 -13.32 15.91 -6.68
CA ALA A 337 -14.43 16.76 -6.23
C ALA A 337 -14.44 18.11 -6.97
N VAL A 338 -13.30 18.79 -7.07
CA VAL A 338 -13.17 20.06 -7.81
C VAL A 338 -13.56 19.90 -9.29
N LYS A 339 -13.05 18.87 -9.97
CA LYS A 339 -13.40 18.61 -11.37
C LYS A 339 -14.89 18.35 -11.55
N THR A 340 -15.50 17.55 -10.68
CA THR A 340 -16.94 17.25 -10.71
C THR A 340 -17.78 18.50 -10.46
N LEU A 341 -17.42 19.29 -9.44
CA LEU A 341 -18.09 20.55 -9.11
C LEU A 341 -18.01 21.57 -10.26
N GLN A 342 -16.84 21.70 -10.90
CA GLN A 342 -16.66 22.58 -12.05
C GLN A 342 -17.44 22.10 -13.28
N LEU A 343 -17.50 20.79 -13.52
CA LEU A 343 -18.29 20.23 -14.61
C LEU A 343 -19.78 20.49 -14.39
N LEU A 344 -20.29 20.23 -13.18
CA LEU A 344 -21.68 20.51 -12.81
C LEU A 344 -22.00 22.00 -12.95
N ALA A 345 -21.11 22.89 -12.51
CA ALA A 345 -21.28 24.33 -12.65
C ALA A 345 -21.39 24.77 -14.12
N ARG A 346 -20.57 24.21 -15.02
CA ARG A 346 -20.68 24.46 -16.48
C ARG A 346 -21.98 23.93 -17.07
N ALA A 347 -22.54 22.87 -16.49
CA ALA A 347 -23.84 22.32 -16.86
C ALA A 347 -25.03 23.09 -16.23
N GLY A 348 -24.78 24.16 -15.46
CA GLY A 348 -25.81 24.99 -14.83
C GLY A 348 -26.13 24.63 -13.38
N TYR A 349 -25.43 23.68 -12.78
CA TYR A 349 -25.66 23.17 -11.42
C TYR A 349 -24.52 23.57 -10.49
N SER A 350 -24.59 24.80 -9.96
CA SER A 350 -23.53 25.33 -9.09
C SER A 350 -23.75 24.95 -7.62
N ALA A 351 -22.70 24.46 -6.97
CA ALA A 351 -22.71 24.21 -5.54
C ALA A 351 -22.66 25.54 -4.75
N ARG A 352 -23.38 25.62 -3.63
CA ARG A 352 -23.47 26.84 -2.80
C ARG A 352 -22.12 27.45 -2.44
N HIS A 353 -21.11 26.62 -2.23
CA HIS A 353 -19.78 27.04 -1.79
C HIS A 353 -18.68 26.74 -2.80
N LEU A 354 -19.00 26.66 -4.09
CA LEU A 354 -18.07 26.28 -5.15
C LEU A 354 -16.74 27.06 -5.10
N ALA A 355 -16.79 28.39 -5.16
CA ALA A 355 -15.58 29.23 -5.21
C ALA A 355 -14.68 29.01 -3.98
N ARG A 356 -15.28 29.08 -2.78
CA ARG A 356 -14.57 28.88 -1.51
C ARG A 356 -13.98 27.48 -1.40
N TYR A 357 -14.70 26.46 -1.88
CA TYR A 357 -14.21 25.08 -1.86
C TYR A 357 -13.03 24.90 -2.83
N VAL A 358 -13.06 25.50 -4.02
CA VAL A 358 -11.97 25.37 -5.00
C VAL A 358 -10.69 26.05 -4.52
N GLU A 359 -10.80 27.21 -3.86
CA GLU A 359 -9.64 27.94 -3.31
C GLU A 359 -9.00 27.24 -2.11
N ASP A 360 -9.82 26.62 -1.25
CA ASP A 360 -9.34 25.88 -0.10
C ASP A 360 -8.64 24.59 -0.53
N LYS A 361 -7.40 24.39 -0.05
CA LYS A 361 -6.61 23.16 -0.31
C LYS A 361 -7.13 21.96 0.48
N GLY A 362 -7.92 22.19 1.53
CA GLY A 362 -8.47 21.18 2.43
C GLY A 362 -9.70 20.45 1.87
N LEU A 363 -9.98 19.30 2.48
CA LEU A 363 -11.20 18.51 2.29
C LEU A 363 -12.20 18.88 3.39
N TRP A 364 -13.45 19.16 3.03
CA TRP A 364 -14.47 19.63 3.99
C TRP A 364 -15.37 18.49 4.49
N GLY A 365 -15.49 17.40 3.74
CA GLY A 365 -16.31 16.24 4.06
C GLY A 365 -15.56 15.14 4.81
N THR A 366 -14.32 15.36 5.26
CA THR A 366 -13.45 14.31 5.83
C THR A 366 -14.09 13.58 7.01
N ASP A 367 -14.66 14.31 7.98
CA ASP A 367 -15.24 13.73 9.19
C ASP A 367 -16.57 13.00 8.91
N ALA A 368 -17.39 13.58 8.04
CA ALA A 368 -18.62 12.95 7.55
C ALA A 368 -18.31 11.66 6.79
N ALA A 369 -17.30 11.68 5.92
CA ALA A 369 -16.83 10.49 5.22
C ALA A 369 -16.27 9.45 6.18
N ALA A 370 -15.45 9.85 7.17
CA ALA A 370 -14.95 8.94 8.18
C ALA A 370 -16.09 8.28 8.97
N THR A 371 -17.13 9.05 9.31
CA THR A 371 -18.34 8.56 10.00
C THR A 371 -19.15 7.60 9.13
N ALA A 372 -19.40 7.95 7.86
CA ALA A 372 -20.13 7.11 6.91
C ALA A 372 -19.37 5.80 6.62
N LEU A 373 -18.06 5.90 6.36
CA LEU A 373 -17.18 4.74 6.22
C LEU A 373 -17.15 3.90 7.49
N TYR A 374 -17.14 4.52 8.68
CA TYR A 374 -17.21 3.81 9.95
C TYR A 374 -18.54 3.08 10.14
N LYS A 375 -19.68 3.69 9.76
CA LYS A 375 -21.02 3.11 9.81
C LYS A 375 -21.14 1.92 8.86
N HIS A 376 -20.74 2.06 7.60
CA HIS A 376 -20.68 0.93 6.65
C HIS A 376 -19.73 -0.18 7.09
N ARG A 377 -18.63 0.18 7.75
CA ARG A 377 -17.72 -0.81 8.33
C ARG A 377 -18.36 -1.51 9.53
N ALA A 378 -19.08 -0.80 10.41
CA ALA A 378 -19.61 -1.31 11.69
C ALA A 378 -20.69 -2.41 11.55
N VAL A 379 -21.26 -2.56 10.36
CA VAL A 379 -22.30 -3.54 10.07
C VAL A 379 -21.70 -4.95 10.02
N SER A 380 -22.11 -5.80 10.95
CA SER A 380 -21.75 -7.22 10.98
C SER A 380 -22.97 -8.11 10.78
N LEU A 381 -22.73 -9.36 10.41
CA LEU A 381 -23.76 -10.39 10.30
C LEU A 381 -24.47 -10.57 11.64
N ALA A 382 -23.73 -10.49 12.76
CA ALA A 382 -24.30 -10.59 14.10
C ALA A 382 -25.23 -9.42 14.45
N THR A 383 -24.96 -8.21 13.95
CA THR A 383 -25.76 -7.02 14.27
C THR A 383 -27.00 -6.89 13.37
N GLU A 384 -26.91 -7.20 12.07
CA GLU A 384 -28.02 -7.04 11.13
C GLU A 384 -28.88 -8.28 10.98
N ASN A 385 -28.29 -9.47 11.13
CA ASN A 385 -28.97 -10.73 10.93
C ASN A 385 -28.66 -11.69 12.10
N PRO A 386 -29.14 -11.41 13.33
CA PRO A 386 -28.82 -12.22 14.51
C PRO A 386 -29.18 -13.70 14.32
N ASP A 387 -30.34 -13.98 13.71
CA ASP A 387 -30.79 -15.34 13.42
C ASP A 387 -29.83 -16.07 12.46
N LEU A 388 -29.35 -15.34 11.45
CA LEU A 388 -28.41 -15.89 10.49
C LEU A 388 -27.03 -16.10 11.12
N ALA A 389 -26.61 -15.17 11.99
CA ALA A 389 -25.38 -15.28 12.76
C ALA A 389 -25.39 -16.50 13.70
N ALA A 390 -26.55 -16.86 14.26
CA ALA A 390 -26.71 -18.08 15.05
C ALA A 390 -26.49 -19.37 14.23
N GLU A 391 -26.74 -19.32 12.92
CA GLU A 391 -26.44 -20.42 11.99
C GLU A 391 -24.98 -20.40 11.49
N PHE A 392 -24.14 -19.44 11.91
CA PHE A 392 -22.74 -19.40 11.53
C PHE A 392 -21.97 -20.52 12.25
N HIS A 393 -21.23 -21.35 11.51
CA HIS A 393 -20.66 -22.55 12.09
C HIS A 393 -19.62 -22.22 13.18
N PRO A 394 -19.70 -22.82 14.39
CA PRO A 394 -18.91 -22.39 15.55
C PRO A 394 -17.40 -22.70 15.44
N THR A 395 -17.02 -23.79 14.76
CA THR A 395 -15.61 -24.25 14.73
C THR A 395 -14.97 -24.36 13.33
N LYS A 396 -15.75 -24.47 12.25
CA LYS A 396 -15.23 -24.67 10.89
C LYS A 396 -14.82 -23.39 10.16
N ASN A 397 -14.98 -22.23 10.80
CA ASN A 397 -14.61 -20.93 10.24
C ASN A 397 -13.33 -20.34 10.86
N ALA A 398 -12.49 -21.20 11.48
CA ALA A 398 -11.32 -20.79 12.26
C ALA A 398 -11.72 -19.73 13.32
N ASP A 399 -10.91 -18.69 13.52
CA ASP A 399 -11.17 -17.63 14.50
C ASP A 399 -12.15 -16.54 14.00
N ILE A 400 -12.80 -16.76 12.87
CA ILE A 400 -13.74 -15.79 12.27
C ILE A 400 -15.13 -16.02 12.85
N THR A 401 -15.68 -15.00 13.49
CA THR A 401 -17.04 -14.97 14.04
C THR A 401 -17.99 -14.16 13.16
N ALA A 402 -19.30 -14.36 13.32
CA ALA A 402 -20.32 -13.58 12.61
C ALA A 402 -20.23 -12.06 12.90
N GLY A 403 -19.67 -11.65 14.05
CA GLY A 403 -19.42 -10.24 14.37
C GLY A 403 -18.32 -9.59 13.53
N GLN A 404 -17.54 -10.38 12.80
CA GLN A 404 -16.40 -9.93 11.98
C GLN A 404 -16.70 -10.00 10.48
N VAL A 405 -17.91 -10.40 10.11
CA VAL A 405 -18.31 -10.68 8.73
C VAL A 405 -19.46 -9.77 8.35
N HIS A 406 -19.32 -8.98 7.29
CA HIS A 406 -20.41 -8.13 6.79
C HIS A 406 -21.49 -8.98 6.07
N PRO A 407 -22.81 -8.70 6.23
CA PRO A 407 -23.89 -9.48 5.61
C PRO A 407 -23.82 -9.57 4.08
N GLY A 408 -23.29 -8.53 3.43
CA GLY A 408 -23.06 -8.50 1.98
C GLY A 408 -21.88 -9.34 1.49
N SER A 409 -21.10 -9.99 2.36
CA SER A 409 -19.83 -10.60 1.96
C SER A 409 -20.01 -11.72 0.93
N ASN A 410 -19.18 -11.69 -0.11
CA ASN A 410 -19.12 -12.78 -1.10
C ASN A 410 -18.19 -13.92 -0.68
N THR A 411 -17.58 -13.83 0.51
CA THR A 411 -16.81 -14.91 1.11
C THR A 411 -17.73 -16.07 1.48
N THR A 412 -17.24 -17.28 1.21
CA THR A 412 -17.92 -18.53 1.55
C THR A 412 -17.50 -18.93 2.97
N PHE A 413 -18.49 -19.22 3.81
CA PHE A 413 -18.26 -19.76 5.15
C PHE A 413 -19.08 -21.04 5.36
N TRP A 414 -18.71 -21.80 6.39
CA TRP A 414 -19.50 -22.91 6.90
C TRP A 414 -20.66 -22.40 7.74
N TRP A 415 -21.82 -23.03 7.55
CA TRP A 415 -23.08 -22.78 8.26
C TRP A 415 -23.55 -24.07 8.92
N LYS A 416 -24.34 -23.94 9.98
CA LYS A 416 -25.01 -25.06 10.66
C LYS A 416 -26.46 -24.68 10.92
N CYS A 417 -27.38 -25.47 10.38
CA CYS A 417 -28.81 -25.18 10.48
C CYS A 417 -29.30 -25.46 11.90
N GLY A 418 -29.90 -24.48 12.57
CA GLY A 418 -30.50 -24.69 13.89
C GLY A 418 -31.68 -25.69 13.89
N ALA A 419 -32.40 -25.83 12.78
CA ALA A 419 -33.60 -26.67 12.70
C ALA A 419 -33.31 -28.15 12.44
N CYS A 420 -32.32 -28.47 11.59
CA CYS A 420 -32.02 -29.86 11.18
C CYS A 420 -30.57 -30.29 11.41
N GLY A 421 -29.72 -29.40 11.94
CA GLY A 421 -28.30 -29.69 12.18
C GLY A 421 -27.42 -29.80 10.93
N HIS A 422 -27.98 -29.67 9.73
CA HIS A 422 -27.22 -29.77 8.48
C HIS A 422 -26.12 -28.71 8.41
N GLU A 423 -24.92 -29.14 8.00
CA GLU A 423 -23.74 -28.28 7.86
C GLU A 423 -23.39 -28.13 6.38
N TRP A 424 -23.21 -26.89 5.91
CA TRP A 424 -22.92 -26.61 4.50
C TRP A 424 -22.11 -25.34 4.30
N GLN A 425 -21.52 -25.19 3.11
CA GLN A 425 -20.82 -23.98 2.72
C GLN A 425 -21.71 -23.08 1.84
N GLN A 426 -21.72 -21.78 2.13
CA GLN A 426 -22.43 -20.79 1.31
C GLN A 426 -21.86 -19.38 1.50
N LYS A 427 -22.03 -18.53 0.49
CA LYS A 427 -21.70 -17.09 0.58
C LYS A 427 -22.63 -16.38 1.56
N VAL A 428 -22.09 -15.47 2.36
CA VAL A 428 -22.87 -14.66 3.31
C VAL A 428 -23.94 -13.84 2.58
N SER A 429 -23.57 -13.21 1.46
CA SER A 429 -24.48 -12.40 0.63
C SER A 429 -25.67 -13.17 0.05
N ILE A 430 -25.51 -14.49 -0.14
CA ILE A 430 -26.60 -15.38 -0.58
C ILE A 430 -27.52 -15.66 0.62
N ARG A 431 -26.93 -15.95 1.78
CA ARG A 431 -27.68 -16.23 3.01
C ARG A 431 -28.49 -15.02 3.49
N ALA A 432 -27.87 -13.84 3.49
CA ALA A 432 -28.52 -12.57 3.84
C ALA A 432 -29.70 -12.21 2.91
N ARG A 433 -29.73 -12.74 1.67
CA ARG A 433 -30.87 -12.62 0.76
C ARG A 433 -32.01 -13.62 1.02
N GLY A 434 -31.94 -14.40 2.10
CA GLY A 434 -32.99 -15.34 2.50
C GLY A 434 -32.81 -16.78 1.98
N HIS A 435 -31.65 -17.12 1.40
CA HIS A 435 -31.38 -18.51 1.04
C HIS A 435 -31.05 -19.35 2.29
N GLY A 436 -31.97 -20.23 2.66
CA GLY A 436 -31.89 -21.11 3.83
C GLY A 436 -31.04 -22.37 3.63
N CYS A 437 -31.11 -23.25 4.64
CA CYS A 437 -30.60 -24.62 4.61
C CYS A 437 -31.19 -25.40 3.41
N PRO A 438 -30.36 -26.05 2.55
CA PRO A 438 -30.86 -26.75 1.37
C PRO A 438 -31.87 -27.88 1.66
N PRO A 439 -31.61 -28.82 2.60
CA PRO A 439 -32.59 -29.82 3.04
C PRO A 439 -33.94 -29.23 3.47
N CYS A 440 -33.95 -28.25 4.39
CA CYS A 440 -35.18 -27.61 4.86
C CYS A 440 -35.93 -26.91 3.71
N GLY A 441 -35.20 -26.31 2.77
CA GLY A 441 -35.80 -25.69 1.59
C GLY A 441 -36.46 -26.68 0.64
N VAL A 442 -35.91 -27.90 0.51
CA VAL A 442 -36.54 -28.99 -0.25
C VAL A 442 -37.82 -29.44 0.44
N GLU A 443 -37.77 -29.73 1.73
CA GLU A 443 -38.93 -30.19 2.52
C GLU A 443 -40.09 -29.18 2.49
N ARG A 444 -39.79 -27.88 2.68
CA ARG A 444 -40.80 -26.81 2.56
C ARG A 444 -41.48 -26.79 1.20
N ARG A 445 -40.72 -26.99 0.11
CA ARG A 445 -41.28 -27.05 -1.25
C ARG A 445 -42.16 -28.27 -1.47
N VAL A 446 -41.77 -29.43 -0.92
CA VAL A 446 -42.59 -30.65 -0.98
C VAL A 446 -43.92 -30.42 -0.25
N ARG A 447 -43.88 -29.85 0.96
CA ARG A 447 -45.08 -29.52 1.74
C ARG A 447 -45.99 -28.53 1.00
N LEU A 448 -45.45 -27.45 0.46
CA LEU A 448 -46.23 -26.45 -0.29
C LEU A 448 -46.84 -27.03 -1.57
N ARG A 449 -46.15 -27.95 -2.26
CA ARG A 449 -46.70 -28.66 -3.43
C ARG A 449 -47.81 -29.67 -3.07
N ALA A 450 -47.84 -30.15 -1.82
CA ALA A 450 -48.88 -31.05 -1.36
C ALA A 450 -50.21 -30.32 -1.06
N LEU A 451 -50.15 -29.01 -0.82
CA LEU A 451 -51.32 -28.16 -0.58
C LEU A 451 -51.92 -27.67 -1.91
N PRO A 452 -53.26 -27.53 -2.00
CA PRO A 452 -53.89 -26.84 -3.11
C PRO A 452 -53.49 -25.35 -3.12
N THR A 453 -53.23 -24.78 -4.30
CA THR A 453 -53.18 -23.31 -4.43
C THR A 453 -54.59 -22.74 -4.20
N PRO A 454 -54.72 -21.50 -3.71
CA PRO A 454 -56.03 -20.88 -3.50
C PRO A 454 -56.95 -21.00 -4.73
N GLY A 455 -58.17 -21.50 -4.55
CA GLY A 455 -59.14 -21.71 -5.63
C GLY A 455 -58.94 -22.99 -6.46
N ASN A 456 -57.94 -23.82 -6.15
CA ASN A 456 -57.66 -25.09 -6.85
C ASN A 456 -57.80 -26.33 -5.95
N SER A 457 -58.44 -26.21 -4.79
CA SER A 457 -58.81 -27.40 -4.01
C SER A 457 -59.83 -28.25 -4.78
N PHE A 458 -60.02 -29.49 -4.34
CA PHE A 458 -61.04 -30.35 -4.93
C PHE A 458 -62.45 -29.78 -4.67
N ALA A 459 -62.69 -29.18 -3.50
CA ALA A 459 -63.93 -28.49 -3.19
C ALA A 459 -64.17 -27.27 -4.10
N ASP A 460 -63.15 -26.45 -4.36
CA ASP A 460 -63.28 -25.26 -5.21
C ASP A 460 -63.64 -25.61 -6.66
N LEU A 461 -62.96 -26.61 -7.22
CA LEU A 461 -63.10 -26.96 -8.64
C LEU A 461 -64.23 -27.95 -8.91
N PHE A 462 -64.60 -28.78 -7.92
CA PHE A 462 -65.58 -29.86 -8.07
C PHE A 462 -66.56 -29.92 -6.88
N PRO A 463 -67.30 -28.84 -6.57
CA PRO A 463 -68.13 -28.76 -5.36
C PRO A 463 -69.20 -29.85 -5.27
N GLU A 464 -69.84 -30.20 -6.40
CA GLU A 464 -70.87 -31.26 -6.43
C GLU A 464 -70.30 -32.66 -6.18
N VAL A 465 -69.06 -32.91 -6.61
CA VAL A 465 -68.37 -34.18 -6.34
C VAL A 465 -67.80 -34.19 -4.93
N ALA A 466 -67.39 -33.02 -4.41
CA ALA A 466 -66.91 -32.85 -3.04
C ALA A 466 -68.00 -33.14 -2.00
N LYS A 467 -69.29 -32.93 -2.31
CA LYS A 467 -70.41 -33.40 -1.46
C LYS A 467 -70.40 -34.92 -1.23
N GLN A 468 -69.76 -35.68 -2.11
CA GLN A 468 -69.59 -37.13 -1.97
C GLN A 468 -68.33 -37.50 -1.17
N TRP A 469 -67.60 -36.54 -0.60
CA TRP A 469 -66.50 -36.83 0.31
C TRP A 469 -67.04 -37.47 1.58
N HIS A 470 -66.42 -38.56 2.04
CA HIS A 470 -66.93 -39.25 3.22
C HIS A 470 -66.78 -38.36 4.47
N PRO A 471 -67.84 -38.17 5.30
CA PRO A 471 -67.84 -37.19 6.38
C PRO A 471 -66.87 -37.50 7.53
N THR A 472 -66.56 -38.79 7.78
CA THR A 472 -65.80 -39.21 8.97
C THR A 472 -64.65 -40.18 8.71
N ARG A 473 -64.37 -40.57 7.45
CA ARG A 473 -63.36 -41.61 7.12
C ARG A 473 -62.12 -41.05 6.43
N ASN A 474 -61.98 -39.72 6.41
CA ASN A 474 -60.83 -39.05 5.84
C ASN A 474 -60.29 -38.06 6.87
N ASP A 475 -58.97 -38.03 7.03
CA ASP A 475 -58.30 -37.08 7.93
C ASP A 475 -58.18 -35.68 7.31
N LEU A 476 -58.51 -35.53 6.02
CA LEU A 476 -58.41 -34.28 5.27
C LEU A 476 -59.74 -33.96 4.61
N GLY A 477 -60.09 -32.67 4.62
CA GLY A 477 -61.22 -32.12 3.89
C GLY A 477 -60.99 -32.03 2.38
N PRO A 478 -62.06 -31.98 1.56
CA PRO A 478 -61.95 -31.79 0.11
C PRO A 478 -61.35 -30.43 -0.28
N ASP A 479 -61.38 -29.44 0.62
CA ASP A 479 -60.76 -28.12 0.52
C ASP A 479 -59.25 -28.14 0.81
N GLU A 480 -58.76 -29.19 1.48
CA GLU A 480 -57.34 -29.33 1.84
C GLU A 480 -56.54 -30.16 0.82
N VAL A 481 -57.19 -30.66 -0.23
CA VAL A 481 -56.58 -31.57 -1.22
C VAL A 481 -56.69 -30.97 -2.61
N ALA A 482 -55.56 -30.87 -3.32
CA ALA A 482 -55.53 -30.45 -4.72
C ALA A 482 -56.34 -31.39 -5.63
N ALA A 483 -57.09 -30.84 -6.59
CA ALA A 483 -57.96 -31.66 -7.43
C ALA A 483 -57.22 -32.67 -8.35
N ALA A 484 -55.93 -32.45 -8.59
CA ALA A 484 -55.05 -33.36 -9.31
C ALA A 484 -54.36 -34.40 -8.41
N SER A 485 -54.69 -34.43 -7.11
CA SER A 485 -54.04 -35.30 -6.13
C SER A 485 -54.27 -36.79 -6.43
N GLY A 486 -53.20 -37.56 -6.32
CA GLY A 486 -53.25 -39.03 -6.37
C GLY A 486 -53.71 -39.69 -5.08
N LYS A 487 -54.01 -38.91 -4.01
CA LYS A 487 -54.48 -39.45 -2.72
C LYS A 487 -55.74 -40.29 -2.89
N VAL A 488 -55.76 -41.46 -2.27
CA VAL A 488 -56.95 -42.32 -2.16
C VAL A 488 -57.71 -41.89 -0.92
N VAL A 489 -58.98 -41.56 -1.09
CA VAL A 489 -59.88 -41.13 -0.01
C VAL A 489 -61.17 -41.91 -0.07
N TRP A 490 -61.90 -41.95 1.04
CA TRP A 490 -63.24 -42.50 1.12
C TRP A 490 -64.27 -41.52 0.58
N TRP A 491 -65.21 -42.07 -0.19
CA TRP A 491 -66.34 -41.36 -0.76
C TRP A 491 -67.63 -42.00 -0.27
N ARG A 492 -68.70 -41.20 -0.15
CA ARG A 492 -70.06 -41.66 0.12
C ARG A 492 -71.04 -40.94 -0.81
N CYS A 493 -71.85 -41.68 -1.56
CA CYS A 493 -72.89 -41.07 -2.38
C CYS A 493 -74.19 -40.85 -1.59
N ALA A 494 -75.16 -40.12 -2.18
CA ALA A 494 -76.47 -39.89 -1.57
C ALA A 494 -77.25 -41.19 -1.30
N ASN A 495 -77.04 -42.24 -2.09
CA ASN A 495 -77.66 -43.56 -1.91
C ASN A 495 -76.95 -44.43 -0.85
N GLY A 496 -76.01 -43.86 -0.08
CA GLY A 496 -75.34 -44.56 1.03
C GLY A 496 -74.16 -45.44 0.64
N HIS A 497 -73.90 -45.69 -0.64
CA HIS A 497 -72.71 -46.46 -1.06
C HIS A 497 -71.41 -45.76 -0.65
N GLU A 498 -70.46 -46.53 -0.11
CA GLU A 498 -69.14 -46.07 0.31
C GLU A 498 -68.04 -46.79 -0.46
N TRP A 499 -67.02 -46.06 -0.91
CA TRP A 499 -65.88 -46.67 -1.62
C TRP A 499 -64.62 -45.82 -1.51
N GLN A 500 -63.46 -46.43 -1.77
CA GLN A 500 -62.19 -45.73 -1.90
C GLN A 500 -61.88 -45.42 -3.36
N ALA A 501 -61.45 -44.19 -3.65
CA ALA A 501 -60.94 -43.82 -4.97
C ALA A 501 -59.93 -42.69 -4.88
N LYS A 502 -59.04 -42.62 -5.88
CA LYS A 502 -58.11 -41.51 -6.05
C LYS A 502 -58.88 -40.22 -6.37
N VAL A 503 -58.50 -39.10 -5.74
CA VAL A 503 -59.11 -37.78 -5.97
C VAL A 503 -59.05 -37.39 -7.45
N VAL A 504 -57.90 -37.57 -8.12
CA VAL A 504 -57.74 -37.29 -9.56
C VAL A 504 -58.67 -38.11 -10.47
N VAL A 505 -59.06 -39.32 -10.07
CA VAL A 505 -60.01 -40.16 -10.83
C VAL A 505 -61.42 -39.61 -10.70
N ARG A 506 -61.77 -39.08 -9.54
CA ARG A 506 -63.10 -38.54 -9.22
C ARG A 506 -63.39 -37.21 -9.89
N ARG A 507 -62.34 -36.46 -10.21
CA ARG A 507 -62.39 -35.32 -11.16
C ARG A 507 -62.94 -35.73 -12.54
N VAL A 508 -62.58 -36.92 -13.04
CA VAL A 508 -62.94 -37.38 -14.40
C VAL A 508 -64.22 -38.20 -14.37
N HIS A 509 -64.43 -38.96 -13.30
CA HIS A 509 -65.56 -39.86 -13.11
C HIS A 509 -66.23 -39.59 -11.75
N GLY A 510 -66.97 -38.47 -11.67
CA GLY A 510 -67.63 -38.00 -10.46
C GLY A 510 -68.84 -38.83 -9.98
N ARG A 511 -69.22 -39.88 -10.71
CA ARG A 511 -70.37 -40.74 -10.37
C ARG A 511 -69.98 -41.93 -9.49
N CYS A 512 -70.88 -42.33 -8.60
CA CYS A 512 -70.78 -43.63 -7.93
C CYS A 512 -70.93 -44.74 -8.98
N ARG A 513 -70.11 -45.79 -8.90
CA ARG A 513 -70.18 -46.93 -9.84
C ARG A 513 -71.25 -47.96 -9.47
N GLN A 514 -71.73 -47.92 -8.24
CA GLN A 514 -72.78 -48.82 -7.72
C GLN A 514 -74.19 -48.27 -7.97
N CYS A 515 -74.31 -46.96 -8.27
CA CYS A 515 -75.59 -46.39 -8.69
C CYS A 515 -75.86 -46.69 -10.18
N PRO A 516 -77.12 -46.98 -10.56
CA PRO A 516 -77.50 -47.19 -11.95
C PRO A 516 -77.15 -45.95 -12.81
N PRO A 517 -76.81 -46.12 -14.11
CA PRO A 517 -76.33 -45.02 -14.97
C PRO A 517 -77.30 -43.87 -15.28
N SER A 518 -78.49 -43.83 -14.70
CA SER A 518 -79.50 -42.79 -14.93
C SER A 518 -79.64 -41.87 -13.71
N GLU A 519 -79.62 -40.55 -13.98
CA GLU A 519 -79.75 -39.40 -13.06
C GLU A 519 -78.47 -38.73 -12.51
N GLY A 520 -77.47 -38.48 -13.35
CA GLY A 520 -76.37 -37.57 -12.99
C GLY A 520 -75.70 -36.91 -14.19
N GLY A 521 -75.94 -35.61 -14.36
CA GLY A 521 -75.53 -34.82 -15.52
C GLY A 521 -74.06 -34.94 -15.94
N SER A 522 -73.86 -35.05 -17.26
CA SER A 522 -72.57 -34.91 -17.92
C SER A 522 -71.98 -33.52 -17.66
N LEU A 523 -70.98 -33.43 -16.79
CA LEU A 523 -70.13 -32.24 -16.67
C LEU A 523 -69.13 -32.19 -17.83
N ARG A 524 -69.54 -31.58 -18.95
CA ARG A 524 -68.59 -31.06 -19.95
C ARG A 524 -67.82 -29.87 -19.34
N ARG A 525 -66.52 -29.81 -19.64
CA ARG A 525 -65.61 -28.69 -19.31
C ARG A 525 -66.27 -27.33 -19.56
N ARG A 526 -66.35 -26.46 -18.54
CA ARG A 526 -66.26 -25.00 -18.79
C ARG A 526 -64.80 -24.70 -19.14
N ARG A 527 -64.55 -24.30 -20.39
CA ARG A 527 -63.30 -23.61 -20.77
C ARG A 527 -63.27 -22.30 -19.97
N VAL A 528 -62.30 -22.17 -19.06
CA VAL A 528 -61.91 -20.86 -18.54
C VAL A 528 -61.23 -20.13 -19.70
N GLY A 529 -61.87 -19.06 -20.18
CA GLY A 529 -61.29 -18.18 -21.20
C GLY A 529 -60.01 -17.54 -20.66
N ARG A 530 -58.95 -17.55 -21.48
CA ARG A 530 -57.83 -16.64 -21.27
C ARG A 530 -58.35 -15.22 -21.49
N GLY A 531 -58.22 -14.35 -20.49
CA GLY A 531 -58.43 -12.92 -20.65
C GLY A 531 -57.48 -12.35 -21.71
N PRO A 532 -57.84 -11.23 -22.36
CA PRO A 532 -57.07 -10.65 -23.45
C PRO A 532 -55.71 -10.17 -22.95
N ALA A 533 -54.69 -10.41 -23.77
CA ALA A 533 -53.40 -9.76 -23.63
C ALA A 533 -53.60 -8.26 -23.91
N THR A 534 -53.33 -7.42 -22.92
CA THR A 534 -53.16 -5.98 -23.10
C THR A 534 -51.85 -5.73 -23.82
N SER A 535 -51.95 -5.02 -24.95
CA SER A 535 -50.86 -4.45 -25.74
C SER A 535 -50.00 -3.48 -24.96
#